data_AF-A0AAV5TFU3-F1
#
_entry.id   AF-A0AAV5TFU3-F1
#
_cell.length_a   1.000
_cell.length_b   1.000
_cell.length_c   1.000
_cell.angle_alpha   90.00
_cell.angle_beta   90.00
_cell.angle_gamma   90.00
#
_symmetry.space_group_name_H-M   'P 1'
#
loop_
_entity.id
_entity.type
_entity.pdbx_description
1 polymer ?
#
loop_
_entity_poly.entity_id
_entity_poly.type
_entity_poly.pdbx_seq_one_letter_code
_entity_poly.pdbx_strand_id
1 'polypeptide(L)'
;LGKLQACSLKKEPSSPDLHKEFFENLGKTWSLEAWRGMFKGILAFENSDQTKRILEQIDDLLPVYHASNLGSTIHTQMSFRPVIVNGDMHTGNVLIDKDSGDLVALIDWQCTHLGVGVEDLHRIALTA
;
A
#
# COMPACT_ATOMS: atom_id res chain seq x y z
N LEU A 1 14.53 -4.16 1.88
CA LEU A 1 13.37 -4.11 2.80
C LEU A 1 13.71 -4.54 4.23
N GLY A 2 14.03 -5.81 4.51
CA GLY A 2 14.26 -6.28 5.89
C GLY A 2 15.32 -5.48 6.68
N LYS A 3 16.42 -5.06 6.05
CA LYS A 3 17.42 -4.18 6.69
C LYS A 3 16.84 -2.79 7.06
N LEU A 4 16.00 -2.22 6.21
CA LEU A 4 15.36 -0.91 6.47
C LEU A 4 14.42 -1.05 7.67
N GLN A 5 13.55 -2.04 7.66
CA GLN A 5 12.61 -2.32 8.75
C GLN A 5 13.34 -2.60 10.07
N ALA A 6 14.41 -3.40 10.05
CA ALA A 6 15.23 -3.66 11.24
C ALA A 6 15.93 -2.39 11.76
N CYS A 7 16.36 -1.50 10.86
CA CYS A 7 16.93 -0.21 11.25
C CYS A 7 15.88 0.73 11.86
N SER A 8 14.62 0.66 11.40
CA SER A 8 13.49 1.42 11.95
C SER A 8 13.25 1.11 13.44
N LEU A 9 13.61 -0.08 13.91
CA LEU A 9 13.45 -0.48 15.32
C LEU A 9 14.54 0.08 16.25
N LYS A 10 15.59 0.70 15.72
CA LYS A 10 16.73 1.15 16.52
C LYS A 10 16.51 2.49 17.21
N LYS A 11 15.55 3.28 16.74
CA LYS A 11 15.26 4.63 17.25
C LYS A 11 13.76 4.90 17.19
N GLU A 12 13.26 5.68 18.13
CA GLU A 12 11.89 6.17 18.05
C GLU A 12 11.75 7.18 16.89
N PRO A 13 10.65 7.12 16.12
CA PRO A 13 10.39 8.10 15.08
C PRO A 13 10.19 9.48 15.72
N SER A 14 11.04 10.43 15.32
CA SER A 14 11.01 11.80 15.85
C SER A 14 10.57 12.84 14.82
N SER A 15 10.47 12.46 13.55
CA SER A 15 10.06 13.37 12.48
C SER A 15 8.53 13.50 12.45
N PRO A 16 7.96 14.71 12.54
CA PRO A 16 6.52 14.93 12.40
C PRO A 16 5.96 14.42 11.06
N ASP A 17 6.79 14.39 10.02
CA ASP A 17 6.38 13.91 8.69
C ASP A 17 6.02 12.43 8.67
N LEU A 18 6.58 11.63 9.58
CA LEU A 18 6.27 10.20 9.70
C LEU A 18 4.89 9.94 10.32
N HIS A 19 4.25 10.98 10.87
CA HIS A 19 2.90 10.92 11.43
C HIS A 19 1.84 11.50 10.50
N LYS A 20 2.21 11.85 9.26
CA LYS A 20 1.25 12.32 8.26
C LYS A 20 0.43 11.15 7.72
N GLU A 21 -0.89 11.30 7.72
CA GLU A 21 -1.83 10.29 7.25
C GLU A 21 -2.01 10.36 5.73
N PHE A 22 -1.21 9.60 4.98
CA PHE A 22 -1.33 9.53 3.52
C PHE A 22 -2.74 9.12 3.07
N PHE A 23 -3.29 8.03 3.63
CA PHE A 23 -4.58 7.49 3.21
C PHE A 23 -5.77 8.41 3.54
N GLU A 24 -5.71 9.11 4.67
CA GLU A 24 -6.71 10.13 5.00
C GLU A 24 -6.66 11.28 3.99
N ASN A 25 -5.46 11.75 3.64
CA ASN A 25 -5.28 12.82 2.65
C ASN A 25 -5.69 12.38 1.25
N LEU A 26 -5.39 11.14 0.87
CA LEU A 26 -5.83 10.56 -0.39
C LEU A 26 -7.37 10.58 -0.46
N GLY A 27 -8.05 10.14 0.61
CA GLY A 27 -9.51 10.16 0.70
C GLY A 27 -10.15 11.55 0.58
N LYS A 28 -9.44 12.62 0.95
CA LYS A 28 -9.88 14.02 0.73
C LYS A 28 -9.81 14.44 -0.73
N THR A 29 -8.83 13.90 -1.47
CA THR A 29 -8.60 14.25 -2.88
C THR A 29 -9.37 13.34 -3.84
N TRP A 30 -9.57 12.08 -3.48
CA TRP A 30 -10.18 11.06 -4.32
C TRP A 30 -11.53 10.68 -3.73
N SER A 31 -12.59 11.07 -4.44
CA SER A 31 -13.96 10.70 -4.06
C SER A 31 -14.15 9.19 -4.13
N LEU A 32 -15.12 8.68 -3.36
CA LEU A 32 -15.52 7.27 -3.45
C LEU A 32 -15.89 6.88 -4.89
N GLU A 33 -16.52 7.80 -5.64
CA GLU A 33 -16.86 7.57 -7.05
C GLU A 33 -15.62 7.43 -7.93
N ALA A 34 -14.60 8.29 -7.75
CA ALA A 34 -13.34 8.16 -8.46
C ALA A 34 -12.66 6.82 -8.15
N TRP A 35 -12.66 6.41 -6.88
CA TRP A 35 -12.11 5.12 -6.48
C TRP A 35 -12.86 3.94 -7.09
N ARG A 36 -14.20 3.95 -7.09
CA ARG A 36 -15.03 2.97 -7.80
C ARG A 36 -14.70 2.92 -9.30
N GLY A 37 -14.46 4.07 -9.91
CA GLY A 37 -14.06 4.20 -11.31
C GLY A 37 -12.78 3.42 -11.66
N MET A 38 -11.81 3.36 -10.75
CA MET A 38 -10.54 2.66 -10.99
C MET A 38 -10.73 1.16 -11.28
N PHE A 39 -11.65 0.50 -10.57
CA PHE A 39 -11.91 -0.93 -10.76
C PHE A 39 -12.79 -1.20 -11.98
N LYS A 40 -13.71 -0.28 -12.31
CA LYS A 40 -14.62 -0.44 -13.46
C LYS A 40 -13.87 -0.48 -14.79
N GLY A 41 -12.67 0.12 -14.88
CA GLY A 41 -11.82 0.05 -16.07
C GLY A 41 -11.46 -1.38 -16.50
N ILE A 42 -11.48 -2.34 -15.56
CA ILE A 42 -11.19 -3.76 -15.84
C ILE A 42 -12.20 -4.34 -16.84
N LEU A 43 -13.46 -3.90 -16.80
CA LEU A 43 -14.52 -4.40 -17.71
C LEU A 43 -14.26 -4.07 -19.19
N ALA A 44 -13.39 -3.11 -19.49
CA ALA A 44 -12.98 -2.82 -20.86
C ALA A 44 -12.09 -3.92 -21.46
N PHE A 45 -11.42 -4.71 -20.61
CA PHE A 45 -10.48 -5.74 -21.02
C PHE A 45 -11.00 -7.15 -20.75
N GLU A 46 -11.79 -7.33 -19.69
CA GLU A 46 -12.33 -8.62 -19.26
C GLU A 46 -13.77 -8.44 -18.73
N ASN A 47 -14.76 -8.94 -19.47
CA ASN A 47 -16.19 -8.66 -19.22
C ASN A 47 -17.04 -9.94 -19.01
N SER A 48 -16.42 -11.02 -18.53
CA SER A 48 -17.17 -12.22 -18.13
C SER A 48 -18.11 -11.96 -16.95
N ASP A 49 -19.14 -12.79 -16.83
CA ASP A 49 -20.10 -12.71 -15.71
C ASP A 49 -19.45 -13.03 -14.36
N GLN A 50 -18.30 -13.72 -14.36
CA GLN A 50 -17.49 -13.90 -13.16
C GLN A 50 -16.85 -12.58 -12.73
N THR A 51 -16.21 -11.86 -13.66
CA THR A 51 -15.57 -10.57 -13.36
C THR A 51 -16.58 -9.53 -12.90
N LYS A 52 -17.75 -9.44 -13.53
CA LYS A 52 -18.83 -8.54 -13.08
C LYS A 52 -19.23 -8.80 -11.62
N ARG A 53 -19.45 -10.07 -11.26
CA ARG A 53 -19.79 -10.47 -9.88
C ARG A 53 -18.70 -10.10 -8.88
N ILE A 54 -17.43 -10.29 -9.24
CA ILE A 54 -16.29 -9.88 -8.39
C ILE A 54 -16.27 -8.35 -8.23
N LEU A 55 -16.52 -7.59 -9.30
CA LEU A 55 -16.54 -6.13 -9.23
C LEU A 55 -17.71 -5.58 -8.40
N GLU A 56 -18.88 -6.24 -8.43
CA GLU A 56 -19.98 -5.92 -7.52
C GLU A 56 -19.57 -6.12 -6.05
N GLN A 57 -18.91 -7.24 -5.73
CA GLN A 57 -18.39 -7.50 -4.38
C GLN A 57 -17.33 -6.46 -3.96
N ILE A 58 -16.48 -6.03 -4.88
CA ILE A 58 -15.52 -4.95 -4.62
C ILE A 58 -16.27 -3.63 -4.36
N ASP A 59 -17.28 -3.29 -5.16
CA ASP A 59 -18.05 -2.05 -5.01
C ASP A 59 -18.76 -1.94 -3.65
N ASP A 60 -19.22 -3.08 -3.11
CA ASP A 60 -19.79 -3.19 -1.77
C ASP A 60 -18.75 -3.00 -0.65
N LEU A 61 -17.49 -3.39 -0.89
CA LEU A 61 -16.40 -3.27 0.08
C LEU A 61 -15.75 -1.88 0.09
N LEU A 62 -15.72 -1.19 -1.05
CA LEU A 62 -15.01 0.10 -1.18
C LEU A 62 -15.42 1.16 -0.15
N PRO A 63 -16.71 1.35 0.20
CA PRO A 63 -17.11 2.32 1.22
C PRO A 63 -16.52 2.04 2.61
N VAL A 64 -16.23 0.76 2.93
CA VAL A 64 -15.66 0.37 4.24
C VAL A 64 -14.20 0.81 4.34
N TYR A 65 -13.47 0.80 3.22
CA TYR A 65 -12.06 1.16 3.18
C TYR A 65 -11.81 2.58 2.66
N HIS A 66 -12.84 3.29 2.20
CA HIS A 66 -12.70 4.66 1.73
C HIS A 66 -12.25 5.60 2.85
N ALA A 67 -11.15 6.33 2.60
CA ALA A 67 -10.51 7.23 3.56
C ALA A 67 -10.13 6.55 4.91
N SER A 68 -10.07 5.21 4.94
CA SER A 68 -9.63 4.45 6.10
C SER A 68 -8.14 4.67 6.37
N ASN A 69 -7.77 4.76 7.65
CA ASN A 69 -6.39 4.84 8.13
C ASN A 69 -5.89 3.48 8.65
N LEU A 70 -6.47 2.36 8.20
CA LEU A 70 -6.11 1.03 8.70
C LEU A 70 -4.62 0.75 8.53
N GLY A 71 -4.03 1.04 7.35
CA GLY A 71 -2.60 0.80 7.09
C GLY A 71 -1.68 1.51 8.11
N SER A 72 -1.98 2.77 8.39
CA SER A 72 -1.23 3.60 9.36
C SER A 72 -1.54 3.32 10.82
N THR A 73 -2.64 2.63 11.15
CA THR A 73 -3.05 2.41 12.56
C THR A 73 -3.01 0.95 13.01
N ILE A 74 -2.89 -0.01 12.09
CA ILE A 74 -2.94 -1.45 12.41
C ILE A 74 -1.85 -1.88 13.41
N HIS A 75 -0.66 -1.29 13.32
CA HIS A 75 0.43 -1.56 14.27
C HIS A 75 0.02 -1.21 15.71
N THR A 76 -0.74 -0.13 15.91
CA THR A 76 -1.24 0.27 17.23
C THR A 76 -2.33 -0.69 17.71
N GLN A 77 -3.26 -1.06 16.84
CA GLN A 77 -4.35 -2.01 17.17
C GLN A 77 -3.81 -3.38 17.56
N MET A 78 -2.72 -3.82 16.93
CA MET A 78 -2.05 -5.11 17.20
C MET A 78 -0.99 -5.03 18.30
N SER A 79 -0.74 -3.85 18.90
CA SER A 79 0.34 -3.62 19.85
C SER A 79 1.73 -4.01 19.32
N PHE A 80 1.95 -3.78 18.02
CA PHE A 80 3.25 -3.95 17.37
C PHE A 80 4.05 -2.66 17.39
N ARG A 81 5.37 -2.80 17.53
CA ARG A 81 6.27 -1.67 17.34
C ARG A 81 6.24 -1.26 15.87
N PRO A 82 5.92 0.01 15.54
CA PRO A 82 5.85 0.45 14.16
C PRO A 82 7.22 0.40 13.49
N VAL A 83 7.21 0.14 12.19
CA VAL A 83 8.37 0.31 11.31
C VAL A 83 7.98 1.18 10.12
N ILE A 84 8.97 1.82 9.51
CA ILE A 84 8.79 2.46 8.20
C ILE A 84 8.50 1.35 7.18
N VAL A 85 7.37 1.51 6.49
CA VAL A 85 6.95 0.68 5.36
C VAL A 85 6.90 1.54 4.09
N ASN A 86 7.17 0.94 2.93
CA ASN A 86 6.99 1.63 1.66
C ASN A 86 5.49 1.87 1.38
N GLY A 87 4.63 0.90 1.71
CA GLY A 87 3.17 1.01 1.64
C GLY A 87 2.57 0.71 0.26
N ASP A 88 3.39 0.64 -0.78
CA ASP A 88 2.98 0.25 -2.14
C ASP A 88 4.02 -0.65 -2.81
N MET A 89 4.49 -1.66 -2.06
CA MET A 89 5.57 -2.49 -2.56
C MET A 89 5.09 -3.57 -3.52
N HIS A 90 5.40 -3.39 -4.81
CA HIS A 90 5.23 -4.38 -5.88
C HIS A 90 6.41 -4.35 -6.86
N THR A 91 6.50 -5.33 -7.76
CA THR A 91 7.63 -5.49 -8.70
C THR A 91 7.89 -4.26 -9.58
N GLY A 92 6.85 -3.49 -9.91
CA GLY A 92 6.96 -2.23 -10.66
C GLY A 92 7.72 -1.12 -9.92
N ASN A 93 7.83 -1.20 -8.60
CA ASN A 93 8.54 -0.25 -7.75
C ASN A 93 9.97 -0.70 -7.38
N VAL A 94 10.50 -1.72 -8.06
CA VAL A 94 11.83 -2.29 -7.83
C VAL A 94 12.70 -2.08 -9.08
N LEU A 95 13.80 -1.35 -8.94
CA LEU A 95 14.78 -1.14 -10.01
C LEU A 95 15.92 -2.15 -9.89
N ILE A 96 16.15 -2.90 -10.96
CA ILE A 96 17.20 -3.91 -11.09
C ILE A 96 18.20 -3.47 -12.16
N ASP A 97 19.50 -3.65 -11.90
CA ASP A 97 20.54 -3.41 -12.89
C ASP A 97 20.43 -4.45 -14.01
N LYS A 98 20.43 -4.01 -15.26
CA LYS A 98 20.19 -4.92 -16.38
C LYS A 98 21.34 -5.92 -16.59
N ASP A 99 22.57 -5.53 -16.26
CA ASP A 99 23.77 -6.27 -16.63
C ASP A 99 24.18 -7.22 -15.50
N SER A 100 24.08 -6.79 -14.24
CA SER A 100 24.40 -7.62 -13.07
C SER A 100 23.19 -8.34 -12.47
N GLY A 101 21.97 -7.85 -12.69
CA GLY A 101 20.77 -8.34 -12.01
C GLY A 101 20.66 -7.91 -10.55
N ASP A 102 21.52 -6.99 -10.09
CA ASP A 102 21.50 -6.52 -8.71
C ASP A 102 20.38 -5.52 -8.45
N LEU A 103 19.86 -5.51 -7.22
CA LEU A 103 18.93 -4.49 -6.76
C LEU A 103 19.62 -3.12 -6.71
N VAL A 104 19.12 -2.16 -7.49
CA VAL A 104 19.63 -0.78 -7.55
C VAL A 104 18.90 0.12 -6.58
N ALA A 105 17.56 0.14 -6.66
CA ALA A 105 16.74 1.04 -5.86
C ALA A 105 15.32 0.52 -5.67
N LEU A 106 14.69 1.00 -4.60
CA LEU A 106 13.24 0.95 -4.42
C LEU A 106 12.71 2.37 -4.66
N ILE A 107 11.69 2.48 -5.49
CA ILE A 107 11.08 3.76 -5.87
C ILE A 107 9.64 3.85 -5.34
N ASP A 108 9.00 4.97 -5.64
CA ASP A 108 7.63 5.28 -5.27
C ASP A 108 7.33 5.16 -3.76
N TRP A 109 7.74 6.20 -3.04
CA TRP A 109 7.60 6.30 -1.58
C TRP A 109 6.39 7.14 -1.16
N GLN A 110 5.44 7.43 -2.07
CA GLN A 110 4.30 8.31 -1.77
C GLN A 110 3.36 7.72 -0.71
N CYS A 111 3.25 6.39 -0.63
CA CYS A 111 2.44 5.67 0.34
C CYS A 111 3.17 5.37 1.67
N THR A 112 4.36 5.92 1.87
CA THR A 112 5.21 5.60 3.04
C THR A 112 4.59 6.07 4.34
N HIS A 113 4.57 5.19 5.32
CA HIS A 113 3.98 5.45 6.63
C HIS A 113 4.62 4.58 7.73
N LEU A 114 4.18 4.80 8.97
CA LEU A 114 4.48 3.92 10.10
C LEU A 114 3.46 2.78 10.12
N GLY A 115 3.92 1.56 9.83
CA GLY A 115 3.08 0.38 9.70
C GLY A 115 3.69 -0.85 10.33
N VAL A 116 3.29 -2.02 9.83
CA VAL A 116 3.83 -3.33 10.24
C VAL A 116 4.67 -3.88 9.09
N GLY A 117 5.90 -4.33 9.38
CA GLY A 117 6.85 -4.74 8.33
C GLY A 117 6.36 -5.89 7.43
N VAL A 118 5.39 -6.67 7.88
CA VAL A 118 4.75 -7.74 7.08
C VAL A 118 3.94 -7.17 5.91
N GLU A 119 3.50 -5.91 5.96
CA GLU A 119 2.72 -5.28 4.89
C GLU A 119 3.46 -5.30 3.55
N ASP A 120 4.67 -4.77 3.50
CA ASP A 120 5.49 -4.75 2.27
C ASP A 120 5.81 -6.17 1.78
N LEU A 121 6.03 -7.11 2.72
CA LEU A 121 6.30 -8.52 2.39
C LEU A 121 5.07 -9.21 1.80
N HIS A 122 3.88 -8.89 2.31
CA HIS A 122 2.64 -9.47 1.81
C HIS A 122 2.28 -8.90 0.44
N ARG A 123 2.43 -7.58 0.25
CA ARG A 123 2.16 -6.93 -1.04
C ARG A 123 3.06 -7.46 -2.15
N ILE A 124 4.37 -7.59 -1.91
CA ILE A 124 5.27 -8.16 -2.91
C ILE A 124 4.94 -9.64 -3.18
N ALA A 125 4.56 -10.43 -2.18
CA ALA A 125 4.18 -11.83 -2.38
C ALA A 125 2.89 -12.02 -3.20
N LEU A 126 1.96 -11.06 -3.13
CA LEU A 126 0.71 -11.08 -3.91
C LEU A 126 0.86 -10.54 -5.32
N THR A 127 1.93 -9.79 -5.61
CA THR A 127 2.14 -9.06 -6.86
C THR A 127 3.41 -9.47 -7.62
N ALA A 128 4.16 -10.44 -7.09
CA ALA A 128 5.35 -11.03 -7.71
C ALA A 128 5.00 -12.18 -8.67
#